data_AF-A0A2J0JHV0-F1
#
_entry.id   AF-A0A2J0JHV0-F1
#
_cell.length_a   1.000
_cell.length_b   1.000
_cell.length_c   1.000
_cell.angle_alpha   90.00
_cell.angle_beta   90.00
_cell.angle_gamma   90.00
#
_symmetry.space_group_name_H-M   'P 1'
#
loop_
_entity.id
_entity.type
_entity.pdbx_description
1 polymer ?
#
loop_
_entity_poly.entity_id
_entity_poly.type
_entity_poly.pdbx_seq_one_letter_code
_entity_poly.pdbx_strand_id
1 'polypeptide(L)'
;MDFLLNIDLSVLIQTISYLGIFLIIFAESGLFFGFFLPGDSLLFTAGLLASQGYFDIALLILLITFAAITGDQIGYLFGIKIGPKIFTHDDSFFFKKKYITNAENFYQKHGKKAVLIARFVPIVRTFIPILAGVGKMHYRTFITYNILGGLIWSACITLLGYFLGQQIPNVDKYLIPIILLIILISFLPAIFSYIYNKLKT
;
A
#
# COMPACT_ATOMS: atom_id res chain seq x y z
N MET A 1 -3.99 -31.21 27.30
CA MET A 1 -4.85 -30.02 27.08
C MET A 1 -4.10 -28.90 26.36
N ASP A 2 -2.82 -28.64 26.68
CA ASP A 2 -2.05 -27.51 26.09
C ASP A 2 -1.63 -27.67 24.62
N PHE A 3 -1.53 -28.91 24.12
CA PHE A 3 -1.19 -29.18 22.71
C PHE A 3 -2.33 -28.89 21.73
N LEU A 4 -3.59 -29.04 22.16
CA LEU A 4 -4.77 -28.73 21.33
C LEU A 4 -5.04 -27.21 21.30
N LEU A 5 -4.77 -26.48 22.39
CA LEU A 5 -4.95 -25.02 22.47
C LEU A 5 -3.89 -24.22 21.68
N ASN A 6 -2.64 -24.69 21.60
CA ASN A 6 -1.58 -23.98 20.88
C ASN A 6 -1.72 -24.05 19.35
N ILE A 7 -2.29 -25.13 18.81
CA ILE A 7 -2.52 -25.28 17.38
C ILE A 7 -3.67 -24.36 16.93
N ASP A 8 -4.73 -24.22 17.73
CA ASP A 8 -5.83 -23.29 17.40
C ASP A 8 -5.43 -21.83 17.53
N LEU A 9 -4.65 -21.46 18.56
CA LEU A 9 -4.26 -20.07 18.78
C LEU A 9 -3.29 -19.57 17.70
N SER A 10 -2.32 -20.37 17.29
CA SER A 10 -1.36 -20.00 16.24
C SER A 10 -2.04 -19.83 14.87
N VAL A 11 -2.94 -20.75 14.50
CA VAL A 11 -3.73 -20.66 13.26
C VAL A 11 -4.68 -19.46 13.30
N LEU A 12 -5.31 -19.19 14.45
CA LEU A 12 -6.16 -18.01 14.64
C LEU A 12 -5.36 -16.72 14.47
N ILE A 13 -4.19 -16.62 15.12
CA ILE A 13 -3.30 -15.45 15.01
C ILE A 13 -2.89 -15.25 13.55
N GLN A 14 -2.44 -16.31 12.87
CA GLN A 14 -2.04 -16.23 11.46
C GLN A 14 -3.20 -15.77 10.57
N THR A 15 -4.40 -16.33 10.77
CA THR A 15 -5.60 -15.97 10.00
C THR A 15 -5.96 -14.50 10.20
N ILE A 16 -5.94 -14.01 11.44
CA ILE A 16 -6.18 -12.60 11.76
C ILE A 16 -5.09 -11.72 11.17
N SER A 17 -3.82 -12.15 11.18
CA SER A 17 -2.71 -11.42 10.56
C SER A 17 -2.88 -11.30 9.05
N TYR A 18 -3.21 -12.39 8.35
CA TYR A 18 -3.49 -12.36 6.91
C TYR A 18 -4.64 -11.42 6.57
N LEU A 19 -5.73 -11.48 7.36
CA LEU A 19 -6.87 -10.59 7.18
C LEU A 19 -6.53 -9.13 7.49
N GLY A 20 -5.73 -8.88 8.53
CA GLY A 20 -5.24 -7.55 8.87
C GLY A 20 -4.36 -6.95 7.77
N ILE A 21 -3.43 -7.74 7.22
CA ILE A 21 -2.60 -7.34 6.08
C ILE A 21 -3.49 -7.02 4.88
N PHE A 22 -4.44 -7.90 4.56
CA PHE A 22 -5.40 -7.67 3.48
C PHE A 22 -6.12 -6.32 3.64
N LEU A 23 -6.72 -6.08 4.82
CA LEU A 23 -7.50 -4.88 5.09
C LEU A 23 -6.65 -3.61 5.05
N ILE A 24 -5.41 -3.64 5.56
CA ILE A 24 -4.52 -2.48 5.54
C ILE A 24 -4.13 -2.13 4.10
N ILE A 25 -3.73 -3.11 3.29
CA ILE A 25 -3.32 -2.87 1.90
C ILE A 25 -4.50 -2.47 1.03
N PHE A 26 -5.66 -3.10 1.26
CA PHE A 26 -6.91 -2.70 0.62
C PHE A 26 -7.29 -1.26 0.99
N ALA A 27 -7.19 -0.89 2.27
CA ALA A 27 -7.48 0.46 2.74
C ALA A 27 -6.49 1.47 2.17
N GLU A 28 -5.20 1.14 2.13
CA GLU A 28 -4.16 1.99 1.56
C GLU A 28 -4.39 2.27 0.08
N SER A 29 -4.76 1.22 -0.68
CA SER A 29 -4.95 1.30 -2.13
C SER A 29 -6.32 1.88 -2.51
N GLY A 30 -7.37 1.55 -1.75
CA GLY A 30 -8.76 1.87 -2.10
C GLY A 30 -9.33 3.10 -1.41
N LEU A 31 -8.80 3.51 -0.26
CA LEU A 31 -9.26 4.73 0.41
C LEU A 31 -8.38 5.91 -0.02
N PHE A 32 -9.02 7.03 -0.35
CA PHE A 32 -8.34 8.26 -0.72
C PHE A 32 -7.32 8.74 0.34
N PHE A 33 -7.61 8.48 1.61
CA PHE A 33 -6.75 8.80 2.74
C PHE A 33 -5.81 7.65 3.13
N GLY A 34 -5.80 6.53 2.40
CA GLY A 34 -5.00 5.36 2.72
C GLY A 34 -3.49 5.59 2.70
N PHE A 35 -3.01 6.69 2.08
CA PHE A 35 -1.58 7.00 1.92
C PHE A 35 -0.78 7.13 3.24
N PHE A 36 -1.43 7.33 4.38
CA PHE A 36 -0.74 7.36 5.68
C PHE A 36 -0.45 5.97 6.24
N LEU A 37 -1.10 4.93 5.70
CA LEU A 37 -0.92 3.57 6.17
C LEU A 37 0.47 3.07 5.73
N PRO A 38 1.23 2.42 6.63
CA PRO A 38 2.56 1.92 6.32
C PRO A 38 2.47 0.59 5.58
N GLY A 39 1.96 0.57 4.34
CA GLY A 39 1.79 -0.68 3.61
C GLY A 39 3.09 -1.31 3.13
N ASP A 40 3.99 -0.55 2.51
CA ASP A 40 5.30 -1.08 2.05
C ASP A 40 6.09 -1.72 3.18
N SER A 41 6.09 -1.01 4.31
CA SER A 41 6.60 -1.42 5.60
C SER A 41 6.02 -2.76 6.06
N LEU A 42 4.69 -2.87 6.03
CA LEU A 42 3.97 -4.08 6.41
C LEU A 42 4.29 -5.25 5.49
N LEU A 43 4.34 -5.04 4.16
CA LEU A 43 4.73 -6.04 3.17
C LEU A 43 6.14 -6.56 3.44
N PHE A 44 7.08 -5.64 3.68
CA PHE A 44 8.46 -5.99 3.95
C PHE A 44 8.58 -6.83 5.22
N THR A 45 7.94 -6.39 6.31
CA THR A 45 7.91 -7.13 7.58
C THR A 45 7.21 -8.47 7.45
N ALA A 46 6.09 -8.55 6.72
CA ALA A 46 5.37 -9.80 6.47
C ALA A 46 6.24 -10.79 5.68
N GLY A 47 6.98 -10.30 4.68
CA GLY A 47 7.97 -11.10 3.95
C GLY A 47 9.09 -11.62 4.84
N LEU A 48 9.64 -10.76 5.71
CA LEU A 48 10.66 -11.16 6.69
C LEU A 48 10.12 -12.22 7.67
N LEU A 49 8.89 -12.06 8.17
CA LEU A 49 8.25 -13.05 9.03
C LEU A 49 7.97 -14.36 8.28
N ALA A 50 7.65 -14.30 6.99
CA ALA A 50 7.51 -15.48 6.15
C ALA A 50 8.81 -16.28 6.05
N SER A 51 9.97 -15.62 6.08
CA SER A 51 11.28 -16.31 6.06
C SER A 51 11.55 -17.13 7.32
N GLN A 52 10.87 -16.81 8.42
CA GLN A 52 10.95 -17.52 9.70
C GLN A 52 9.83 -18.56 9.85
N GLY A 53 9.01 -18.77 8.81
CA GLY A 53 7.93 -19.74 8.81
C GLY A 53 6.62 -19.28 9.45
N TYR A 54 6.48 -17.99 9.80
CA TYR A 54 5.21 -17.46 10.33
C TYR A 54 4.11 -17.33 9.27
N PHE A 55 4.51 -17.14 8.00
CA PHE A 55 3.60 -16.98 6.88
C PHE A 55 4.10 -17.75 5.67
N ASP A 56 3.17 -18.29 4.87
CA ASP A 56 3.45 -18.74 3.51
C ASP A 56 3.65 -17.52 2.59
N ILE A 57 4.82 -17.47 1.93
CA ILE A 57 5.22 -16.36 1.07
C ILE A 57 4.38 -16.27 -0.21
N ALA A 58 3.97 -17.40 -0.79
CA ALA A 58 3.17 -17.41 -2.01
C ALA A 58 1.75 -16.93 -1.72
N LEU A 59 1.17 -17.38 -0.59
CA LEU A 59 -0.12 -16.93 -0.11
C LEU A 59 -0.11 -15.43 0.21
N LEU A 60 0.94 -14.93 0.87
CA LEU A 60 1.11 -13.50 1.13
C LEU A 60 1.09 -12.68 -0.16
N ILE A 61 1.93 -13.04 -1.14
CA ILE A 61 2.01 -12.31 -2.40
C ILE A 61 0.65 -12.29 -3.11
N LEU A 62 -0.05 -13.42 -3.17
CA LEU A 62 -1.36 -13.52 -3.80
C LEU A 62 -2.40 -12.67 -3.07
N LEU A 63 -2.45 -12.74 -1.74
CA LEU A 63 -3.38 -12.00 -0.90
C LEU A 63 -3.15 -10.49 -1.00
N ILE A 64 -1.90 -10.04 -0.94
CA ILE A 64 -1.52 -8.63 -1.09
C ILE A 64 -1.85 -8.13 -2.50
N THR A 65 -1.54 -8.93 -3.53
CA THR A 65 -1.89 -8.61 -4.93
C THR A 65 -3.40 -8.38 -5.05
N PHE A 66 -4.20 -9.30 -4.49
CA PHE A 66 -5.66 -9.22 -4.55
C PHE A 66 -6.20 -8.01 -3.78
N ALA A 67 -5.67 -7.73 -2.58
CA ALA A 67 -6.01 -6.55 -1.79
C ALA A 67 -5.74 -5.25 -2.55
N ALA A 68 -4.55 -5.14 -3.14
CA ALA A 68 -4.12 -3.97 -3.88
C ALA A 68 -4.98 -3.74 -5.13
N ILE A 69 -5.23 -4.79 -5.92
CA ILE A 69 -6.06 -4.68 -7.13
C ILE A 69 -7.48 -4.25 -6.78
N THR A 70 -8.09 -4.90 -5.78
CA THR A 70 -9.48 -4.61 -5.38
C THR A 70 -9.62 -3.21 -4.77
N GLY A 71 -8.66 -2.76 -3.98
CA GLY A 71 -8.59 -1.38 -3.51
C GLY A 71 -8.51 -0.40 -4.68
N ASP A 72 -7.56 -0.60 -5.61
CA ASP A 72 -7.40 0.28 -6.76
C ASP A 72 -8.63 0.31 -7.69
N GLN A 73 -9.40 -0.78 -7.77
CA GLN A 73 -10.69 -0.79 -8.47
C GLN A 73 -11.66 0.22 -7.85
N ILE A 74 -11.75 0.29 -6.52
CA ILE A 74 -12.60 1.26 -5.83
C ILE A 74 -12.13 2.67 -6.16
N GLY A 75 -10.82 2.93 -6.11
CA GLY A 75 -10.25 4.23 -6.49
C GLY A 75 -10.60 4.64 -7.92
N TYR A 76 -10.48 3.73 -8.88
CA TYR A 76 -10.83 3.97 -10.28
C TYR A 76 -12.32 4.25 -10.49
N LEU A 77 -13.20 3.43 -9.89
CA LEU A 77 -14.65 3.64 -9.97
C LEU A 77 -15.08 4.94 -9.28
N PHE A 78 -14.44 5.29 -8.17
CA PHE A 78 -14.63 6.57 -7.49
C PHE A 78 -14.22 7.73 -8.39
N GLY A 79 -13.08 7.63 -9.08
CA GLY A 79 -12.64 8.59 -10.08
C GLY A 79 -13.63 8.77 -11.23
N ILE A 80 -14.20 7.69 -11.78
CA ILE A 80 -15.24 7.79 -12.81
C ILE A 80 -16.47 8.55 -12.30
N LYS A 81 -16.93 8.23 -11.09
CA LYS A 81 -18.17 8.81 -10.52
C LYS A 81 -18.02 10.28 -10.14
N ILE A 82 -16.83 10.72 -9.71
CA ILE A 82 -16.63 12.04 -9.07
C ILE A 82 -15.73 12.95 -9.92
N GLY A 83 -15.21 12.47 -11.05
CA GLY A 83 -14.31 13.20 -11.95
C GLY A 83 -14.66 14.68 -12.21
N PRO A 84 -15.92 15.08 -12.44
CA PRO A 84 -16.28 16.49 -12.63
C PRO A 84 -16.28 17.35 -11.35
N LYS A 85 -16.44 16.76 -10.16
CA LYS A 85 -16.55 17.48 -8.88
C LYS A 85 -15.22 17.63 -8.14
N ILE A 86 -14.27 16.72 -8.38
CA ILE A 86 -12.93 16.70 -7.76
C ILE A 86 -12.14 18.00 -8.03
N PHE A 87 -12.28 18.61 -9.21
CA PHE A 87 -11.57 19.84 -9.56
C PHE A 87 -12.31 21.14 -9.19
N THR A 88 -13.53 21.04 -8.64
CA THR A 88 -14.38 22.21 -8.37
C THR A 88 -14.37 22.69 -6.92
N HIS A 89 -13.74 21.96 -6.00
CA HIS A 89 -13.62 22.38 -4.60
C HIS A 89 -12.20 22.88 -4.30
N ASP A 90 -12.12 23.95 -3.50
CA ASP A 90 -10.87 24.55 -3.06
C ASP A 90 -10.03 23.62 -2.18
N ASP A 91 -8.74 23.95 -2.06
CA ASP A 91 -7.74 23.20 -1.29
C ASP A 91 -8.25 22.89 0.12
N SER A 92 -8.63 21.63 0.37
CA SER A 92 -8.89 21.14 1.73
C SER A 92 -7.62 20.48 2.28
N PHE A 93 -7.53 20.35 3.60
CA PHE A 93 -6.40 19.69 4.28
C PHE A 93 -6.09 18.30 3.69
N PHE A 94 -7.12 17.61 3.18
CA PHE A 94 -7.08 16.28 2.60
C PHE A 94 -6.92 16.28 1.07
N PHE A 95 -7.33 17.36 0.41
CA PHE A 95 -7.34 17.51 -1.04
C PHE A 95 -6.32 18.57 -1.46
N LYS A 96 -5.04 18.31 -1.18
CA LYS A 96 -3.98 19.24 -1.60
C LYS A 96 -3.79 19.12 -3.10
N LYS A 97 -4.09 20.19 -3.86
CA LYS A 97 -3.87 20.25 -5.32
C LYS A 97 -2.49 19.77 -5.73
N LYS A 98 -1.45 20.04 -4.92
CA LYS A 98 -0.07 19.58 -5.16
C LYS A 98 0.04 18.07 -5.43
N TYR A 99 -0.64 17.20 -4.67
CA TYR A 99 -0.52 15.75 -4.87
C TYR A 99 -1.26 15.28 -6.14
N ILE A 100 -2.37 15.94 -6.44
CA ILE A 100 -3.16 15.70 -7.64
C ILE A 100 -2.37 16.15 -8.87
N THR A 101 -1.80 17.35 -8.85
CA THR A 101 -0.92 17.86 -9.91
C THR A 101 0.30 16.97 -10.09
N ASN A 102 0.90 16.46 -9.02
CA ASN A 102 2.01 15.49 -9.12
C ASN A 102 1.58 14.22 -9.85
N ALA A 103 0.43 13.65 -9.47
CA ALA A 103 -0.09 12.44 -10.09
C ALA A 103 -0.58 12.69 -11.53
N GLU A 104 -1.11 13.88 -11.84
CA GLU A 104 -1.50 14.30 -13.19
C GLU A 104 -0.27 14.46 -14.09
N ASN A 105 0.75 15.19 -13.64
CA ASN A 105 2.02 15.32 -14.36
C ASN A 105 2.66 13.95 -14.60
N PHE A 106 2.60 13.07 -13.59
CA PHE A 106 3.10 11.70 -13.71
C PHE A 106 2.30 10.90 -14.74
N TYR A 107 0.98 11.03 -14.75
CA TYR A 107 0.10 10.39 -15.73
C TYR A 107 0.32 10.94 -17.14
N GLN A 108 0.47 12.25 -17.31
CA GLN A 108 0.79 12.88 -18.59
C GLN A 108 2.14 12.39 -19.13
N LYS A 109 3.14 12.24 -18.25
CA LYS A 109 4.50 11.80 -18.63
C LYS A 109 4.58 10.31 -18.98
N HIS A 110 3.90 9.45 -18.23
CA HIS A 110 4.04 7.98 -18.34
C HIS A 110 2.84 7.28 -18.99
N GLY A 111 1.74 8.00 -19.21
CA GLY A 111 0.52 7.52 -19.84
C GLY A 111 -0.02 6.26 -19.17
N LYS A 112 -0.35 5.26 -19.99
CA LYS A 112 -0.94 3.98 -19.53
C LYS A 112 -0.03 3.22 -18.55
N LYS A 113 1.29 3.38 -18.66
CA LYS A 113 2.27 2.72 -17.76
C LYS A 113 2.31 3.37 -16.37
N ALA A 114 1.75 4.56 -16.21
CA ALA A 114 1.71 5.27 -14.94
C ALA A 114 1.09 4.42 -13.83
N VAL A 115 0.03 3.66 -14.11
CA VAL A 115 -0.64 2.78 -13.13
C VAL A 115 0.32 1.75 -12.54
N LEU A 116 1.23 1.20 -13.36
CA LEU A 116 2.21 0.22 -12.90
C LEU A 116 3.34 0.90 -12.11
N ILE A 117 3.91 1.98 -12.65
CA ILE A 117 5.10 2.62 -12.07
C ILE A 117 4.74 3.36 -10.77
N ALA A 118 3.54 3.93 -10.69
CA ALA A 118 3.07 4.70 -9.55
C ALA A 118 3.08 3.90 -8.25
N ARG A 119 2.92 2.57 -8.30
CA ARG A 119 2.93 1.70 -7.12
C ARG A 119 4.19 1.79 -6.27
N PHE A 120 5.32 2.14 -6.89
CA PHE A 120 6.60 2.33 -6.21
C PHE A 120 6.78 3.75 -5.63
N VAL A 121 5.79 4.61 -5.80
CA VAL A 121 5.82 6.00 -5.34
C VAL A 121 4.64 6.19 -4.37
N PRO A 122 4.86 6.11 -3.04
CA PRO A 122 3.78 6.00 -2.04
C PRO A 122 2.69 7.05 -2.14
N ILE A 123 3.06 8.30 -2.40
CA ILE A 123 2.09 9.40 -2.54
C ILE A 123 1.34 9.27 -3.86
N VAL A 124 2.00 8.89 -4.95
CA VAL A 124 1.41 8.89 -6.29
C VAL A 124 0.49 7.68 -6.50
N ARG A 125 0.79 6.52 -5.88
CA ARG A 125 -0.02 5.30 -6.04
C ARG A 125 -1.48 5.45 -5.64
N THR A 126 -1.80 6.25 -4.63
CA THR A 126 -3.17 6.40 -4.15
C THR A 126 -4.02 7.31 -5.04
N PHE A 127 -3.39 8.26 -5.74
CA PHE A 127 -4.10 9.19 -6.64
C PHE A 127 -4.20 8.68 -8.07
N ILE A 128 -3.29 7.83 -8.53
CA ILE A 128 -3.27 7.37 -9.93
C ILE A 128 -4.49 6.56 -10.36
N PRO A 129 -5.02 5.59 -9.57
CA PRO A 129 -6.25 4.89 -9.91
C PRO A 129 -7.43 5.86 -10.09
N ILE A 130 -7.55 6.84 -9.19
CA ILE A 130 -8.57 7.88 -9.25
C ILE A 130 -8.40 8.71 -10.51
N LEU A 131 -7.19 9.23 -10.79
CA LEU A 131 -6.92 10.00 -12.01
C LEU A 131 -7.15 9.21 -13.29
N ALA A 132 -6.83 7.92 -13.30
CA ALA A 132 -7.14 7.03 -14.42
C ALA A 132 -8.67 6.93 -14.64
N GLY A 133 -9.46 6.91 -13.56
CA GLY A 133 -10.92 6.96 -13.62
C GLY A 133 -11.46 8.31 -14.10
N VAL A 134 -10.95 9.42 -13.53
CA VAL A 134 -11.30 10.79 -13.93
C VAL A 134 -10.98 11.05 -15.40
N GLY A 135 -9.80 10.62 -15.84
CA GLY A 135 -9.34 10.69 -17.23
C GLY A 135 -10.01 9.69 -18.17
N LYS A 136 -11.03 8.96 -17.71
CA LYS A 136 -11.81 7.95 -18.47
C LYS A 136 -10.92 6.95 -19.21
N MET A 137 -9.82 6.54 -18.58
CA MET A 137 -8.95 5.49 -19.12
C MET A 137 -9.78 4.22 -19.34
N HIS A 138 -9.65 3.57 -20.50
CA HIS A 138 -10.38 2.32 -20.76
C HIS A 138 -10.12 1.29 -19.66
N TYR A 139 -11.21 0.74 -19.09
CA TYR A 139 -11.16 -0.22 -17.98
C TYR A 139 -10.19 -1.38 -18.21
N ARG A 140 -10.20 -1.98 -19.41
CA ARG A 140 -9.30 -3.07 -19.79
C ARG A 140 -7.82 -2.70 -19.72
N THR A 141 -7.48 -1.44 -20.02
CA THR A 141 -6.11 -0.96 -19.90
C THR A 141 -5.76 -0.79 -18.44
N PHE A 142 -6.64 -0.15 -17.67
CA PHE A 142 -6.45 0.07 -16.24
C PHE A 142 -6.23 -1.25 -15.48
N ILE A 143 -7.16 -2.21 -15.60
CA ILE A 143 -7.07 -3.50 -14.89
C ILE A 143 -5.79 -4.27 -15.26
N THR A 144 -5.37 -4.25 -16.53
CA THR A 144 -4.16 -4.96 -16.97
C THR A 144 -2.91 -4.39 -16.28
N TYR A 145 -2.73 -3.06 -16.30
CA TYR A 145 -1.59 -2.44 -15.62
C TYR A 145 -1.71 -2.49 -14.09
N ASN A 146 -2.93 -2.47 -13.57
CA ASN A 146 -3.22 -2.61 -12.15
C ASN A 146 -2.80 -4.01 -11.64
N ILE A 147 -3.19 -5.08 -12.34
CA ILE A 147 -2.80 -6.47 -12.04
C ILE A 147 -1.29 -6.63 -12.12
N LEU A 148 -0.68 -6.24 -13.25
CA LEU A 148 0.76 -6.38 -13.46
C LEU A 148 1.55 -5.60 -12.41
N GLY A 149 1.17 -4.34 -12.17
CA GLY A 149 1.80 -3.54 -11.14
C GLY A 149 1.60 -4.13 -9.75
N GLY A 150 0.40 -4.62 -9.43
CA GLY A 150 0.06 -5.14 -8.12
C GLY A 150 0.91 -6.35 -7.79
N LEU A 151 0.98 -7.29 -8.74
CA LEU A 151 1.80 -8.50 -8.63
C LEU A 151 3.29 -8.18 -8.51
N ILE A 152 3.82 -7.30 -9.38
CA ILE A 152 5.25 -6.95 -9.36
C ILE A 152 5.59 -6.25 -8.04
N TRP A 153 4.79 -5.26 -7.62
CA TRP A 153 5.02 -4.54 -6.37
C TRP A 153 4.96 -5.46 -5.15
N SER A 154 3.91 -6.28 -5.04
CA SER A 154 3.77 -7.21 -3.91
C SER A 154 4.88 -8.25 -3.89
N ALA A 155 5.25 -8.80 -5.05
CA ALA A 155 6.33 -9.77 -5.13
C ALA A 155 7.67 -9.11 -4.77
N CYS A 156 8.00 -7.96 -5.36
CA CYS A 156 9.26 -7.27 -5.10
C CYS A 156 9.46 -6.95 -3.62
N ILE A 157 8.50 -6.25 -2.96
CA ILE A 157 8.71 -5.82 -1.58
C ILE A 157 8.66 -7.01 -0.61
N THR A 158 7.72 -7.93 -0.79
CA THR A 158 7.57 -9.08 0.11
C THR A 158 8.74 -10.05 -0.04
N LEU A 159 9.22 -10.32 -1.26
CA LEU A 159 10.40 -11.17 -1.47
C LEU A 159 11.68 -10.50 -0.98
N LEU A 160 11.82 -9.18 -1.11
CA LEU A 160 12.96 -8.46 -0.53
C LEU A 160 13.02 -8.67 0.99
N GLY A 161 11.89 -8.54 1.68
CA GLY A 161 11.78 -8.85 3.11
C GLY A 161 12.14 -10.30 3.42
N TYR A 162 11.61 -11.23 2.63
CA TYR A 162 11.86 -12.68 2.78
C TYR A 162 13.33 -13.05 2.64
N PHE A 163 13.99 -12.63 1.56
CA PHE A 163 15.40 -12.94 1.33
C PHE A 163 16.31 -12.26 2.36
N LEU A 164 16.00 -11.03 2.78
CA LEU A 164 16.75 -10.38 3.86
C LEU A 164 16.58 -11.12 5.19
N GLY A 165 15.37 -11.58 5.51
CA GLY A 165 15.11 -12.39 6.69
C GLY A 165 15.87 -13.71 6.72
N GLN A 166 16.15 -14.33 5.56
CA GLN A 166 16.98 -15.53 5.47
C GLN A 166 18.48 -15.26 5.72
N GLN A 167 18.97 -14.09 5.34
CA GLN A 167 20.39 -13.75 5.43
C GLN A 167 20.81 -13.20 6.80
N ILE A 168 19.86 -12.69 7.59
CA ILE A 168 20.13 -12.07 8.89
C ILE A 168 19.91 -13.11 10.01
N PRO A 169 20.98 -13.65 10.63
CA PRO A 169 20.84 -14.50 11.81
C PRO A 169 20.27 -13.70 13.01
N ASN A 170 19.39 -14.32 13.79
CA ASN A 170 18.68 -13.71 14.94
C ASN A 170 17.78 -12.51 14.59
N VAL A 171 17.08 -12.57 13.44
CA VAL A 171 16.19 -11.49 12.99
C VAL A 171 15.12 -11.14 14.03
N ASP A 172 14.68 -12.09 14.85
CA ASP A 172 13.69 -11.91 15.92
C ASP A 172 14.09 -10.79 16.90
N LYS A 173 15.40 -10.63 17.15
CA LYS A 173 15.94 -9.60 18.04
C LYS A 173 15.90 -8.19 17.41
N TYR A 174 15.90 -8.13 16.08
CA TYR A 174 15.87 -6.89 15.30
C TYR A 174 14.48 -6.57 14.73
N LEU A 175 13.55 -7.52 14.80
CA LEU A 175 12.21 -7.43 14.24
C LEU A 175 11.43 -6.26 14.84
N ILE A 176 11.40 -6.16 16.18
CA ILE A 176 10.75 -5.05 16.88
C ILE A 176 11.43 -3.70 16.54
N PRO A 177 12.77 -3.54 16.65
CA PRO A 177 13.45 -2.32 16.23
C PRO A 177 13.19 -1.91 14.78
N ILE A 178 13.20 -2.87 13.85
CA ILE A 178 12.98 -2.63 12.41
C ILE A 178 11.54 -2.16 12.18
N ILE A 179 10.53 -2.84 12.75
CA ILE A 179 9.14 -2.41 12.67
C ILE A 179 8.99 -1.00 13.24
N LEU A 180 9.56 -0.73 14.41
CA LEU A 180 9.41 0.55 15.11
C LEU A 180 10.09 1.69 14.35
N LEU A 181 11.27 1.43 13.78
CA LEU A 181 11.98 2.34 12.88
C LEU A 181 11.13 2.65 11.64
N ILE A 182 10.59 1.61 11.01
CA ILE A 182 9.78 1.74 9.81
C ILE A 182 8.49 2.52 10.10
N ILE A 183 7.81 2.23 11.22
CA ILE A 183 6.64 3.00 11.68
C ILE A 183 7.00 4.47 11.88
N LEU A 184 8.10 4.76 12.59
CA LEU A 184 8.58 6.14 12.79
C LEU A 184 8.85 6.85 11.46
N ILE A 185 9.48 6.16 10.50
CA ILE A 185 9.72 6.68 9.13
C ILE A 185 8.41 6.91 8.38
N SER A 186 7.41 6.04 8.52
CA SER A 186 6.10 6.24 7.90
C SER A 186 5.32 7.41 8.50
N PHE A 187 5.48 7.71 9.79
CA PHE A 187 4.84 8.87 10.45
C PHE A 187 5.62 10.18 10.29
N LEU A 188 6.91 10.13 9.98
CA LEU A 188 7.76 11.31 9.78
C LEU A 188 7.18 12.36 8.81
N PRO A 189 6.63 12.02 7.63
CA PRO A 189 5.99 12.98 6.74
C PRO A 189 4.77 13.68 7.37
N ALA A 190 3.98 12.97 8.17
CA ALA A 190 2.82 13.52 8.87
C ALA A 190 3.27 14.50 9.97
N ILE A 191 4.30 14.13 10.74
CA ILE A 191 4.90 14.96 11.78
C ILE A 191 5.52 16.22 11.18
N PHE A 192 6.31 16.08 10.11
CA PHE A 192 6.90 17.22 9.40
C PHE A 192 5.84 18.15 8.82
N SER A 193 4.78 17.62 8.21
CA SER A 193 3.67 18.44 7.70
C SER A 193 2.92 19.17 8.82
N TYR A 194 2.78 18.54 10.00
CA TYR A 194 2.13 19.16 11.15
C TYR A 194 2.98 20.30 11.74
N ILE A 195 4.29 20.05 11.93
CA ILE A 195 5.24 21.06 12.44
C ILE A 195 5.37 22.23 11.45
N TYR A 196 5.51 21.95 10.16
CA TYR A 196 5.64 23.00 9.13
C TYR A 196 4.40 23.90 9.05
N ASN A 197 3.19 23.33 9.15
CA ASN A 197 1.96 24.13 9.16
C ASN A 197 1.82 24.96 10.44
N LYS A 198 2.22 24.44 11.59
CA LYS A 198 2.16 25.16 12.87
C LYS A 198 3.19 26.30 12.96
N LEU A 199 4.31 26.21 12.26
CA LEU A 199 5.32 27.28 12.17
C LEU A 199 4.95 28.39 11.17
N LYS A 200 3.94 28.16 10.32
CA LYS A 200 3.46 29.13 9.33
C LYS A 200 2.16 29.85 9.76
N THR A 201 1.64 29.49 10.93
CA THR A 201 0.50 30.14 11.61
C THR A 201 1.04 31.03 12.71
#